data_AF-A0A913Y4S1-F1
#
_entry.id   AF-A0A913Y4S1-F1
#
_cell.length_a   1.000
_cell.length_b   1.000
_cell.length_c   1.000
_cell.angle_alpha   90.00
_cell.angle_beta   90.00
_cell.angle_gamma   90.00
#
_symmetry.space_group_name_H-M   'P 1'
#
loop_
_entity.id
_entity.type
_entity.pdbx_description
1 polymer ?
#
loop_
_entity_poly.entity_id
_entity_poly.type
_entity_poly.pdbx_seq_one_letter_code
_entity_poly.pdbx_strand_id
1 'polypeptide(L)'
;MAILSPLYLLPLLIYALLDKEPLKANDNIAKEITYQPFDDKDNDNLNSPTQAKYMNSEKASIGQQLKTSFSVFLLIYYIGMQTFLFDMTFTAILSTVTFQSSPFPPRDHYQYYQFVTDGGRMLGGMELSVVSLCCPGFLDIVKIRRVWILVLLSFGHVLVFLSISWFHYIDNVYIMFILCLTFGVTKGCLSVHCFSLASDLITDSRKLGRVLGYMEVSISVCRLSAGLLGLFVEKYLREHCEHRLLLGRFCIARLSSPGMWITSNCHRTFN
;
A
#
# COMPACT_ATOMS: atom_id res chain seq x y z
N MET A 1 8.27 -13.39 16.63
CA MET A 1 8.60 -12.39 15.59
C MET A 1 9.62 -12.94 14.58
N ALA A 2 9.31 -14.02 13.85
CA ALA A 2 10.15 -14.54 12.75
C ALA A 2 9.36 -15.36 11.70
N ILE A 3 8.03 -15.47 11.80
CA ILE A 3 7.24 -16.40 10.97
C ILE A 3 6.65 -15.73 9.71
N LEU A 4 6.76 -14.40 9.56
CA LEU A 4 6.20 -13.66 8.42
C LEU A 4 7.16 -13.46 7.23
N SER A 5 8.40 -13.96 7.32
CA SER A 5 9.38 -13.90 6.22
C SER A 5 9.01 -14.73 4.96
N PRO A 6 8.34 -15.90 5.05
CA PRO A 6 8.06 -16.70 3.85
C PRO A 6 6.89 -16.18 2.99
N LEU A 7 5.99 -15.35 3.54
CA LEU A 7 4.82 -14.88 2.78
C LEU A 7 5.19 -13.94 1.62
N TYR A 8 6.36 -13.30 1.67
CA TYR A 8 6.88 -12.47 0.58
C TYR A 8 7.33 -13.30 -0.64
N LEU A 9 7.59 -14.61 -0.45
CA LEU A 9 8.01 -15.52 -1.52
C LEU A 9 6.83 -16.29 -2.13
N LEU A 10 5.65 -16.27 -1.48
CA LEU A 10 4.45 -16.93 -1.99
C LEU A 10 4.06 -16.49 -3.42
N PRO A 11 4.14 -15.20 -3.80
CA PRO A 11 3.85 -14.77 -5.17
C PRO A 11 4.86 -15.32 -6.19
N LEU A 12 6.14 -15.43 -5.79
CA LEU A 12 7.20 -16.02 -6.62
C LEU A 12 7.02 -17.54 -6.79
N LEU A 13 6.54 -18.22 -5.74
CA LEU A 13 6.27 -19.66 -5.76
C LEU A 13 5.03 -20.00 -6.60
N ILE A 14 3.96 -19.22 -6.47
CA ILE A 14 2.76 -19.35 -7.33
C ILE A 14 3.12 -19.07 -8.79
N TYR A 15 3.99 -18.10 -9.08
CA TYR A 15 4.50 -17.85 -10.43
C TYR A 15 5.39 -18.99 -10.97
N ALA A 16 6.19 -19.63 -10.12
CA ALA A 16 7.00 -20.78 -10.52
C ALA A 16 6.13 -21.99 -10.87
N LEU A 17 4.98 -22.15 -10.19
CA LEU A 17 3.99 -23.20 -10.40
C LEU A 17 2.98 -22.90 -11.51
N LEU A 18 2.88 -21.65 -11.95
CA LEU A 18 1.98 -21.26 -13.03
C LEU A 18 2.45 -21.89 -14.34
N ASP A 19 1.57 -22.65 -14.98
CA ASP A 19 1.83 -23.26 -16.28
C ASP A 19 2.10 -22.17 -17.33
N LYS A 20 3.28 -22.25 -17.96
CA LYS A 20 3.80 -21.24 -18.91
C LYS A 20 3.51 -21.63 -20.36
N GLU A 21 2.92 -22.80 -20.60
CA GLU A 21 2.51 -23.25 -21.93
C GLU A 21 1.60 -22.26 -22.69
N PRO A 22 0.57 -21.63 -22.08
CA PRO A 22 -0.27 -20.67 -22.81
C PRO A 22 0.47 -19.37 -23.19
N LEU A 23 1.56 -19.01 -22.49
CA LEU A 23 2.40 -17.86 -22.82
C LEU A 23 3.33 -18.15 -24.00
N LYS A 24 3.81 -19.39 -24.12
CA LYS A 24 4.63 -19.84 -25.27
C LYS A 24 3.82 -19.92 -26.56
N ALA A 25 2.56 -20.36 -26.48
CA ALA A 25 1.66 -20.38 -27.63
C ALA A 25 1.44 -18.97 -28.23
N ASN A 26 1.34 -17.95 -27.38
CA ASN A 26 1.10 -16.57 -27.81
C ASN A 26 2.37 -15.87 -28.35
N ASP A 27 3.56 -16.25 -27.86
CA ASP A 27 4.84 -15.79 -28.45
C ASP A 27 5.12 -16.44 -29.82
N ASN A 28 4.63 -17.66 -30.06
CA ASN A 28 4.72 -18.31 -31.37
C ASN A 28 3.83 -17.63 -32.41
N ILE A 29 2.62 -17.22 -32.03
CA ILE A 29 1.70 -16.44 -32.88
C ILE A 29 2.27 -15.03 -33.16
N ALA A 30 2.90 -14.39 -32.16
CA ALA A 30 3.54 -13.09 -32.32
C ALA A 30 4.82 -13.12 -33.19
N LYS A 31 5.52 -14.27 -33.26
CA LYS A 31 6.65 -14.46 -34.18
C LYS A 31 6.22 -14.66 -35.63
N GLU A 32 5.02 -15.17 -35.87
CA GLU A 32 4.49 -15.40 -37.22
C GLU A 32 4.05 -14.10 -37.91
N ILE A 33 3.69 -13.07 -37.15
CA ILE A 33 3.38 -11.73 -37.68
C ILE A 33 4.67 -10.89 -37.68
N THR A 34 5.59 -11.23 -38.58
CA THR A 34 6.71 -10.35 -38.94
C THR A 34 6.15 -9.16 -39.72
N TYR A 35 6.10 -7.99 -39.10
CA TYR A 35 5.86 -6.74 -39.81
C TYR A 35 6.96 -6.55 -40.86
N GLN A 36 6.61 -6.52 -42.14
CA GLN A 36 7.51 -6.08 -43.20
C GLN A 36 7.77 -4.57 -43.05
N PRO A 37 9.01 -4.12 -42.83
CA PRO A 37 9.37 -2.72 -43.02
C PRO A 37 9.43 -2.41 -44.52
N PHE A 38 9.07 -1.19 -44.89
CA PHE A 38 9.26 -0.66 -46.25
C PHE A 38 10.75 -0.62 -46.61
N ASP A 39 11.07 -1.09 -47.82
CA ASP A 39 12.40 -1.04 -48.43
C ASP A 39 12.88 0.41 -48.57
N ASP A 40 13.98 0.74 -47.89
CA ASP A 40 14.92 1.76 -48.36
C ASP A 40 16.31 1.14 -48.41
N LYS A 41 16.86 1.12 -49.62
CA LYS A 41 18.20 0.65 -49.95
C LYS A 41 19.21 1.59 -49.30
N ASP A 42 20.22 1.03 -48.63
CA ASP A 42 21.61 1.24 -49.05
C ASP A 42 22.56 0.25 -48.37
N ASN A 43 23.39 -0.36 -49.22
CA ASN A 43 24.53 -1.20 -48.86
C ASN A 43 25.60 -0.33 -48.19
N ASP A 44 26.27 -0.84 -47.16
CA ASP A 44 27.73 -0.96 -47.22
C ASP A 44 28.29 -1.93 -46.18
N ASN A 45 29.28 -2.68 -46.65
CA ASN A 45 29.88 -3.85 -46.04
C ASN A 45 30.99 -3.49 -45.02
N LEU A 46 31.02 -4.29 -43.96
CA LEU A 46 32.20 -4.95 -43.36
C LEU A 46 33.31 -4.08 -42.71
N ASN A 47 33.47 -4.20 -41.38
CA ASN A 47 34.65 -4.84 -40.74
C ASN A 47 34.53 -4.85 -39.21
N SER A 48 34.78 -6.03 -38.62
CA SER A 48 34.69 -6.35 -37.20
C SER A 48 35.98 -6.04 -36.43
N PRO A 49 35.86 -5.71 -35.12
CA PRO A 49 36.64 -6.45 -34.12
C PRO A 49 35.70 -6.92 -32.99
N THR A 50 34.92 -7.96 -33.30
CA THR A 50 33.85 -8.49 -32.45
C THR A 50 34.36 -9.62 -31.56
N GLN A 51 35.19 -9.32 -30.56
CA GLN A 51 35.44 -10.31 -29.48
C GLN A 51 35.79 -9.68 -28.12
N ALA A 52 36.44 -8.51 -28.08
CA ALA A 52 36.67 -7.80 -26.81
C ALA A 52 35.45 -6.99 -26.30
N LYS A 53 34.46 -6.71 -27.18
CA LYS A 53 33.26 -5.92 -26.85
C LYS A 53 32.14 -6.77 -26.21
N TYR A 54 32.14 -8.09 -26.43
CA TYR A 54 31.06 -8.97 -25.98
C TYR A 54 31.07 -9.21 -24.47
N MET A 55 32.25 -9.37 -23.86
CA MET A 55 32.38 -9.64 -22.41
C MET A 55 32.09 -8.40 -21.53
N ASN A 56 32.32 -7.19 -22.06
CA ASN A 56 31.97 -5.94 -21.37
C ASN A 56 30.50 -5.53 -21.58
N SER A 57 29.88 -5.92 -22.71
CA SER A 57 28.45 -5.69 -22.97
C SER A 57 27.54 -6.58 -22.10
N GLU A 58 27.97 -7.81 -21.81
CA GLU A 58 27.18 -8.76 -21.02
C GLU A 58 27.14 -8.41 -19.53
N LYS A 59 28.27 -7.96 -18.95
CA LYS A 59 28.33 -7.46 -17.56
C LYS A 59 27.52 -6.17 -17.36
N ALA A 60 27.52 -5.27 -18.36
CA ALA A 60 26.67 -4.08 -18.35
C ALA A 60 25.16 -4.43 -18.41
N SER A 61 24.80 -5.50 -19.12
CA SER A 61 23.42 -6.01 -19.23
C SER A 61 22.91 -6.63 -17.92
N ILE A 62 23.72 -7.48 -17.26
CA ILE A 62 23.33 -8.14 -16.01
C ILE A 62 23.16 -7.12 -14.88
N GLY A 63 24.09 -6.16 -14.76
CA GLY A 63 24.01 -5.11 -13.74
C GLY A 63 22.75 -4.23 -13.89
N GLN A 64 22.38 -3.90 -15.12
CA GLN A 64 21.18 -3.13 -15.40
C GLN A 64 19.89 -3.93 -15.13
N GLN A 65 19.86 -5.22 -15.51
CA GLN A 65 18.73 -6.10 -15.22
C GLN A 65 18.53 -6.33 -13.71
N LEU A 66 19.62 -6.50 -12.96
CA LEU A 66 19.59 -6.63 -11.50
C LEU A 66 19.08 -5.35 -10.85
N LYS A 67 19.56 -4.18 -11.30
CA LYS A 67 19.11 -2.87 -10.80
C LYS A 67 17.61 -2.65 -11.03
N THR A 68 17.11 -2.97 -12.22
CA THR A 68 15.68 -2.87 -12.53
C THR A 68 14.86 -3.83 -11.68
N SER A 69 15.29 -5.08 -11.56
CA SER A 69 14.60 -6.09 -10.74
C SER A 69 14.56 -5.70 -9.27
N PHE A 70 15.65 -5.17 -8.73
CA PHE A 70 15.72 -4.65 -7.38
C PHE A 70 14.80 -3.44 -7.18
N SER A 71 14.73 -2.53 -8.16
CA SER A 71 13.83 -1.37 -8.11
C SER A 71 12.35 -1.80 -8.11
N VAL A 72 11.99 -2.81 -8.91
CA VAL A 72 10.65 -3.42 -8.90
C VAL A 72 10.34 -4.06 -7.56
N PHE A 73 11.28 -4.84 -7.02
CA PHE A 73 11.13 -5.46 -5.70
C PHE A 73 10.90 -4.42 -4.60
N LEU A 74 11.66 -3.31 -4.61
CA LEU A 74 11.46 -2.22 -3.67
C LEU A 74 10.09 -1.56 -3.81
N LEU A 75 9.57 -1.35 -5.03
CA LEU A 75 8.22 -0.81 -5.23
C LEU A 75 7.14 -1.72 -4.65
N ILE A 76 7.25 -3.04 -4.89
CA ILE A 76 6.36 -4.05 -4.32
C ILE A 76 6.44 -4.03 -2.79
N TYR A 77 7.65 -3.97 -2.24
CA TYR A 77 7.87 -3.87 -0.80
C TYR A 77 7.23 -2.60 -0.21
N TYR A 78 7.42 -1.43 -0.81
CA TYR A 78 6.88 -0.17 -0.30
C TYR A 78 5.35 -0.15 -0.31
N ILE A 79 4.71 -0.59 -1.40
CA ILE A 79 3.24 -0.62 -1.47
C ILE A 79 2.65 -1.67 -0.52
N GLY A 80 3.32 -2.82 -0.38
CA GLY A 80 2.95 -3.87 0.58
C GLY A 80 3.07 -3.38 2.02
N MET A 81 4.23 -2.85 2.41
CA MET A 81 4.47 -2.32 3.76
C MET A 81 3.50 -1.20 4.13
N GLN A 82 3.24 -0.27 3.21
CA GLN A 82 2.25 0.76 3.44
C GLN A 82 0.86 0.17 3.70
N THR A 83 0.45 -0.80 2.90
CA THR A 83 -0.85 -1.47 3.05
C THR A 83 -0.93 -2.18 4.39
N PHE A 84 0.14 -2.89 4.78
CA PHE A 84 0.23 -3.52 6.08
C PHE A 84 0.07 -2.52 7.23
N LEU A 85 0.83 -1.41 7.21
CA LEU A 85 0.74 -0.38 8.25
C LEU A 85 -0.65 0.26 8.33
N PHE A 86 -1.25 0.53 7.17
CA PHE A 86 -2.59 1.12 7.07
C PHE A 86 -3.65 0.17 7.65
N ASP A 87 -3.72 -1.06 7.14
CA ASP A 87 -4.72 -2.03 7.57
C ASP A 87 -4.51 -2.43 9.04
N MET A 88 -3.27 -2.51 9.53
CA MET A 88 -2.97 -2.79 10.93
C MET A 88 -3.48 -1.67 11.85
N THR A 89 -3.34 -0.41 11.43
CA THR A 89 -3.82 0.74 12.19
C THR A 89 -5.33 0.71 12.35
N PHE A 90 -6.07 0.41 11.27
CA PHE A 90 -7.53 0.33 11.31
C PHE A 90 -8.02 -0.90 12.08
N THR A 91 -7.46 -2.06 11.78
CA THR A 91 -7.93 -3.31 12.37
C THR A 91 -7.54 -3.49 13.83
N ALA A 92 -6.53 -2.77 14.33
CA ALA A 92 -6.01 -2.99 15.68
C ALA A 92 -5.95 -1.76 16.59
N ILE A 93 -5.61 -0.58 16.05
CA ILE A 93 -5.28 0.60 16.87
C ILE A 93 -6.46 1.56 16.94
N LEU A 94 -7.03 1.95 15.81
CA LEU A 94 -8.16 2.90 15.78
C LEU A 94 -9.43 2.29 16.37
N SER A 95 -9.54 0.95 16.38
CA SER A 95 -10.63 0.24 17.03
C SER A 95 -10.59 0.34 18.56
N THR A 96 -9.48 0.77 19.17
CA THR A 96 -9.33 0.93 20.63
C THR A 96 -9.30 2.39 21.10
N VAL A 97 -9.38 3.34 20.17
CA VAL A 97 -9.38 4.78 20.49
C VAL A 97 -10.81 5.31 20.58
N THR A 98 -11.23 5.71 21.78
CA THR A 98 -12.49 6.44 21.98
C THR A 98 -12.30 7.66 22.87
N PHE A 99 -13.17 8.65 22.71
CA PHE A 99 -13.18 9.88 23.49
C PHE A 99 -14.51 10.07 24.21
N GLN A 100 -14.49 10.53 25.46
CA GLN A 100 -15.69 10.84 26.23
C GLN A 100 -16.28 12.22 25.88
N SER A 101 -15.41 13.15 25.47
CA SER A 101 -15.70 14.55 25.16
C SER A 101 -16.31 14.79 23.77
N SER A 102 -16.49 13.74 22.97
CA SER A 102 -16.99 13.87 21.60
C SER A 102 -18.51 14.11 21.56
N PRO A 103 -19.02 14.89 20.58
CA PRO A 103 -20.46 15.15 20.44
C PRO A 103 -21.26 13.95 19.91
N PHE A 104 -20.59 12.85 19.57
CA PHE A 104 -21.18 11.63 19.03
C PHE A 104 -20.72 10.41 19.86
N PRO A 105 -21.50 9.31 19.88
CA PRO A 105 -21.20 8.18 20.74
C PRO A 105 -19.89 7.48 20.34
N PRO A 106 -19.13 6.91 21.31
CA PRO A 106 -17.87 6.17 21.07
C PRO A 106 -17.93 5.11 19.96
N ARG A 107 -19.12 4.52 19.75
CA ARG A 107 -19.41 3.54 18.70
C ARG A 107 -19.17 4.09 17.29
N ASP A 108 -19.47 5.36 17.07
CA ASP A 108 -19.46 5.93 15.72
C ASP A 108 -18.07 6.47 15.38
N HIS A 109 -17.16 6.56 16.36
CA HIS A 109 -15.79 7.09 16.19
C HIS A 109 -15.04 6.36 15.11
N TYR A 110 -15.08 5.02 15.13
CA TYR A 110 -14.42 4.19 14.13
C TYR A 110 -14.92 4.46 12.70
N GLN A 111 -16.23 4.65 12.54
CA GLN A 111 -16.83 4.95 11.23
C GLN A 111 -16.38 6.33 10.72
N TYR A 112 -16.32 7.33 11.60
CA TYR A 112 -15.81 8.65 11.23
C TYR A 112 -14.32 8.63 10.89
N TYR A 113 -13.50 7.89 11.65
CA TYR A 113 -12.07 7.73 11.32
C TYR A 113 -11.88 7.11 9.94
N GLN A 114 -12.65 6.07 9.63
CA GLN A 114 -12.62 5.44 8.31
C GLN A 114 -13.06 6.40 7.22
N PHE A 115 -14.20 7.07 7.40
CA PHE A 115 -14.73 8.04 6.42
C PHE A 115 -13.75 9.18 6.13
N VAL A 116 -13.19 9.81 7.18
CA VAL A 116 -12.22 10.91 7.04
C VAL A 116 -10.93 10.43 6.36
N THR A 117 -10.47 9.23 6.69
CA THR A 117 -9.27 8.65 6.08
C THR A 117 -9.49 8.28 4.62
N ASP A 118 -10.63 7.71 4.27
CA ASP A 118 -10.99 7.40 2.89
C ASP A 118 -11.11 8.69 2.07
N GLY A 119 -11.68 9.75 2.65
CA GLY A 119 -11.66 11.09 2.07
C GLY A 119 -10.24 11.58 1.82
N GLY A 120 -9.36 11.52 2.82
CA GLY A 120 -7.94 11.87 2.68
C GLY A 120 -7.24 11.05 1.59
N ARG A 121 -7.51 9.75 1.52
CA ARG A 121 -6.96 8.85 0.50
C ARG A 121 -7.38 9.25 -0.91
N MET A 122 -8.63 9.65 -1.10
CA MET A 122 -9.08 10.20 -2.38
C MET A 122 -8.34 11.50 -2.71
N LEU A 123 -8.19 12.42 -1.73
CA LEU A 123 -7.46 13.68 -1.92
C LEU A 123 -5.99 13.45 -2.34
N GLY A 124 -5.26 12.59 -1.63
CA GLY A 124 -3.88 12.27 -1.99
C GLY A 124 -3.77 11.51 -3.31
N GLY A 125 -4.74 10.65 -3.62
CA GLY A 125 -4.75 9.88 -4.87
C GLY A 125 -5.06 10.72 -6.12
N MET A 126 -5.75 11.85 -6.00
CA MET A 126 -6.04 12.68 -7.16
C MET A 126 -4.93 13.67 -7.53
N GLU A 127 -3.87 13.79 -6.72
CA GLU A 127 -2.86 14.84 -6.86
C GLU A 127 -2.21 14.88 -8.26
N LEU A 128 -1.74 13.74 -8.77
CA LEU A 128 -1.10 13.68 -10.10
C LEU A 128 -2.10 13.94 -11.23
N SER A 129 -3.34 13.46 -11.07
CA SER A 129 -4.39 13.66 -12.07
C SER A 129 -4.81 15.12 -12.16
N VAL A 130 -4.98 15.80 -11.02
CA VAL A 130 -5.32 17.22 -10.96
C VAL A 130 -4.18 18.07 -11.52
N VAL A 131 -2.94 17.79 -11.15
CA VAL A 131 -1.77 18.52 -11.68
C VAL A 131 -1.63 18.29 -13.18
N SER A 132 -1.81 17.07 -13.67
CA SER A 132 -1.77 16.76 -15.11
C SER A 132 -2.83 17.51 -15.91
N LEU A 133 -4.01 17.74 -15.34
CA LEU A 133 -5.12 18.40 -16.02
C LEU A 133 -5.00 19.93 -15.97
N CYS A 134 -4.69 20.48 -14.80
CA CYS A 134 -4.68 21.92 -14.58
C CYS A 134 -3.34 22.59 -14.92
N CYS A 135 -2.23 21.89 -14.66
CA CYS A 135 -0.89 22.48 -14.59
C CYS A 135 0.20 21.49 -15.06
N PRO A 136 0.20 21.04 -16.33
CA PRO A 136 1.09 19.98 -16.81
C PRO A 136 2.58 20.33 -16.65
N GLY A 137 2.95 21.61 -16.70
CA GLY A 137 4.33 22.07 -16.47
C GLY A 137 4.87 21.83 -15.05
N PHE A 138 4.00 21.53 -14.08
CA PHE A 138 4.39 21.25 -12.69
C PHE A 138 4.48 19.76 -12.37
N LEU A 139 4.15 18.88 -13.32
CA LEU A 139 4.04 17.44 -13.08
C LEU A 139 5.37 16.80 -12.65
N ASP A 140 6.48 17.24 -13.23
CA ASP A 140 7.82 16.76 -12.85
C ASP A 140 8.28 17.23 -11.47
N ILE A 141 7.74 18.36 -10.98
CA ILE A 141 8.04 18.90 -9.64
C ILE A 141 7.27 18.10 -8.58
N VAL A 142 6.02 17.73 -8.87
CA VAL A 142 5.15 17.00 -7.93
C VAL A 142 5.49 15.51 -7.87
N LYS A 143 6.14 14.94 -8.89
CA LYS A 143 6.58 13.54 -8.90
C LYS A 143 7.59 13.22 -7.77
N ILE A 144 7.10 12.61 -6.70
CA ILE A 144 7.92 12.08 -5.62
C ILE A 144 8.62 10.79 -6.08
N ARG A 145 9.91 10.89 -6.41
CA ARG A 145 10.75 9.71 -6.76
C ARG A 145 11.18 8.88 -5.55
N ARG A 146 11.15 9.47 -4.35
CA ARG A 146 11.59 8.84 -3.10
C ARG A 146 10.38 8.38 -2.27
N VAL A 147 9.66 7.38 -2.77
CA VAL A 147 8.45 6.83 -2.11
C VAL A 147 8.69 6.32 -0.69
N TRP A 148 9.92 5.92 -0.35
CA TRP A 148 10.28 5.50 1.01
C TRP A 148 10.01 6.58 2.07
N ILE A 149 10.05 7.87 1.71
CA ILE A 149 9.75 8.97 2.63
C ILE A 149 8.29 8.91 3.08
N LEU A 150 7.36 8.59 2.16
CA LEU A 150 5.94 8.45 2.48
C LEU A 150 5.66 7.21 3.35
N VAL A 151 6.44 6.14 3.18
CA VAL A 151 6.38 4.95 4.06
C VAL A 151 6.83 5.33 5.47
N LEU A 152 7.93 6.08 5.61
CA LEU A 152 8.39 6.56 6.92
C LEU A 152 7.38 7.51 7.57
N LEU A 153 6.78 8.40 6.79
CA LEU A 153 5.72 9.29 7.27
C LEU A 153 4.53 8.47 7.80
N SER A 154 4.16 7.40 7.10
CA SER A 154 3.09 6.49 7.51
C SER A 154 3.44 5.72 8.77
N PHE A 155 4.68 5.25 8.89
CA PHE A 155 5.19 4.64 10.12
C PHE A 155 5.12 5.62 11.30
N GLY A 156 5.46 6.90 11.08
CA GLY A 156 5.28 7.96 12.07
C GLY A 156 3.83 8.11 12.54
N HIS A 157 2.87 8.10 11.61
CA HIS A 157 1.44 8.11 11.97
C HIS A 157 1.06 6.91 12.84
N VAL A 158 1.50 5.69 12.47
CA VAL A 158 1.23 4.48 13.26
C VAL A 158 1.76 4.60 14.69
N LEU A 159 2.97 5.13 14.87
CA LEU A 159 3.53 5.35 16.21
C LEU A 159 2.71 6.35 17.03
N VAL A 160 2.24 7.42 16.39
CA VAL A 160 1.39 8.43 17.04
C VAL A 160 0.05 7.81 17.43
N PHE A 161 -0.62 7.10 16.53
CA PHE A 161 -1.88 6.40 16.83
C PHE A 161 -1.71 5.38 17.94
N LEU A 162 -0.64 4.58 17.90
CA LEU A 162 -0.34 3.59 18.93
C LEU A 162 -0.13 4.26 20.28
N SER A 163 0.62 5.36 20.32
CA SER A 163 0.86 6.12 21.54
C SER A 163 -0.45 6.68 22.11
N ILE A 164 -1.35 7.17 21.27
CA ILE A 164 -2.63 7.69 21.74
C ILE A 164 -3.53 6.56 22.24
N SER A 165 -3.56 5.43 21.54
CA SER A 165 -4.29 4.25 22.00
C SER A 165 -3.71 3.66 23.30
N TRP A 166 -2.41 3.81 23.55
CA TRP A 166 -1.77 3.24 24.73
C TRP A 166 -1.92 4.14 25.96
N PHE A 167 -1.72 5.44 25.79
CA PHE A 167 -1.64 6.40 26.90
C PHE A 167 -2.92 7.23 27.09
N HIS A 168 -3.83 7.28 26.10
CA HIS A 168 -5.07 8.06 26.15
C HIS A 168 -4.88 9.53 26.58
N TYR A 169 -3.78 10.18 26.17
CA TYR A 169 -3.44 11.55 26.58
C TYR A 169 -4.18 12.66 25.80
N ILE A 170 -5.00 12.29 24.80
CA ILE A 170 -5.74 13.24 23.97
C ILE A 170 -7.20 13.24 24.41
N ASP A 171 -7.76 14.43 24.63
CA ASP A 171 -9.16 14.61 24.98
C ASP A 171 -10.00 15.22 23.84
N ASN A 172 -9.42 15.40 22.64
CA ASN A 172 -10.11 16.04 21.53
C ASN A 172 -10.13 15.16 20.27
N VAL A 173 -11.33 14.71 19.89
CA VAL A 173 -11.58 13.87 18.71
C VAL A 173 -11.22 14.56 17.38
N TYR A 174 -11.26 15.89 17.30
CA TYR A 174 -10.91 16.62 16.08
C TYR A 174 -9.42 16.45 15.73
N ILE A 175 -8.55 16.28 16.74
CA ILE A 175 -7.13 15.98 16.50
C ILE A 175 -6.99 14.62 15.81
N MET A 176 -7.80 13.63 16.20
CA MET A 176 -7.83 12.34 15.52
C MET A 176 -8.32 12.44 14.08
N PHE A 177 -9.32 13.27 13.80
CA PHE A 177 -9.77 13.48 12.43
C PHE A 177 -8.67 14.08 11.55
N ILE A 178 -7.90 15.04 12.06
CA ILE A 178 -6.77 15.61 11.32
C ILE A 178 -5.70 14.52 11.06
N LEU A 179 -5.34 13.73 12.06
CA LEU A 179 -4.36 12.63 11.89
C LEU A 179 -4.85 11.56 10.92
N CYS A 180 -6.13 11.19 10.98
CA CYS A 180 -6.77 10.26 10.05
C CYS A 180 -6.75 10.80 8.62
N LEU A 181 -7.07 12.08 8.44
CA LEU A 181 -7.04 12.75 7.15
C LEU A 181 -5.62 12.75 6.55
N THR A 182 -4.61 13.17 7.31
CA THR A 182 -3.22 13.22 6.82
C THR A 182 -2.64 11.82 6.57
N PHE A 183 -3.04 10.83 7.37
CA PHE A 183 -2.67 9.44 7.14
C PHE A 183 -3.29 8.90 5.84
N GLY A 184 -4.57 9.20 5.60
CA GLY A 184 -5.28 8.92 4.37
C GLY A 184 -4.60 9.55 3.16
N VAL A 185 -4.31 10.86 3.22
CA VAL A 185 -3.57 11.59 2.16
C VAL A 185 -2.25 10.89 1.85
N THR A 186 -1.45 10.60 2.88
CA THR A 186 -0.16 9.91 2.72
C THR A 186 -0.31 8.56 2.01
N LYS A 187 -1.34 7.79 2.37
CA LYS A 187 -1.65 6.50 1.72
C LYS A 187 -2.03 6.68 0.25
N GLY A 188 -2.85 7.69 -0.06
CA GLY A 188 -3.27 8.04 -1.41
C GLY A 188 -2.07 8.42 -2.29
N CYS A 189 -1.27 9.38 -1.82
CA CYS A 189 -0.07 9.85 -2.52
C CYS A 189 0.90 8.70 -2.82
N LEU A 190 1.23 7.88 -1.81
CA LEU A 190 2.15 6.76 -2.02
C LEU A 190 1.63 5.78 -3.07
N SER A 191 0.34 5.42 -3.01
CA SER A 191 -0.24 4.50 -3.99
C SER A 191 -0.03 5.01 -5.41
N VAL A 192 -0.34 6.27 -5.67
CA VAL A 192 -0.25 6.85 -7.02
C VAL A 192 1.20 7.02 -7.47
N HIS A 193 2.10 7.45 -6.59
CA HIS A 193 3.52 7.53 -6.91
C HIS A 193 4.16 6.15 -7.16
N CYS A 194 3.76 5.10 -6.43
CA CYS A 194 4.22 3.74 -6.70
C CYS A 194 3.80 3.26 -8.10
N PHE A 195 2.54 3.51 -8.49
CA PHE A 195 2.07 3.14 -9.84
C PHE A 195 2.74 3.97 -10.94
N SER A 196 2.91 5.28 -10.73
CA SER A 196 3.64 6.14 -11.68
C SER A 196 5.12 5.74 -11.80
N LEU A 197 5.77 5.33 -10.72
CA LEU A 197 7.16 4.85 -10.78
C LEU A 197 7.25 3.49 -11.47
N ALA A 198 6.27 2.62 -11.29
CA ALA A 198 6.21 1.34 -12.01
C ALA A 198 6.08 1.56 -13.53
N SER A 199 5.23 2.52 -13.96
CA SER A 199 5.10 2.87 -15.38
C SER A 199 6.37 3.53 -15.94
N ASP A 200 7.03 4.38 -15.16
CA ASP A 200 8.27 5.05 -15.58
C ASP A 200 9.45 4.03 -15.67
N LEU A 201 9.45 2.99 -14.83
CA LEU A 201 10.50 1.97 -14.79
C LEU A 201 10.35 0.91 -15.90
N ILE A 202 9.13 0.65 -16.38
CA ILE A 202 8.83 -0.43 -17.31
C ILE A 202 8.08 0.09 -18.54
N THR A 203 8.80 0.21 -19.64
CA THR A 203 8.25 0.66 -20.93
C THR A 203 7.39 -0.39 -21.64
N ASP A 204 7.69 -1.69 -21.41
CA ASP A 204 6.97 -2.80 -22.01
C ASP A 204 5.65 -3.06 -21.28
N SER A 205 4.53 -2.91 -21.98
CA SER A 205 3.17 -3.02 -21.41
C SER A 205 2.87 -4.40 -20.80
N ARG A 206 3.39 -5.48 -21.39
CA ARG A 206 3.22 -6.85 -20.87
C ARG A 206 4.03 -7.05 -19.59
N LYS A 207 5.25 -6.51 -19.51
CA LYS A 207 6.06 -6.52 -18.28
C LYS A 207 5.44 -5.65 -17.19
N LEU A 208 4.92 -4.48 -17.57
CA LEU A 208 4.25 -3.56 -16.64
C LEU A 208 3.03 -4.23 -16.01
N GLY A 209 2.16 -4.84 -16.82
CA GLY A 209 0.99 -5.58 -16.32
C GLY A 209 1.35 -6.67 -15.31
N ARG A 210 2.45 -7.40 -15.54
CA ARG A 210 2.95 -8.39 -14.57
C ARG A 210 3.40 -7.76 -13.25
N VAL A 211 4.12 -6.64 -13.30
CA VAL A 211 4.57 -5.94 -12.09
C VAL A 211 3.42 -5.34 -11.31
N LEU A 212 2.44 -4.73 -11.99
CA LEU A 212 1.20 -4.27 -11.36
C LEU A 212 0.44 -5.43 -10.70
N GLY A 213 0.40 -6.60 -11.35
CA GLY A 213 -0.13 -7.82 -10.76
C GLY A 213 0.60 -8.23 -9.47
N TYR A 214 1.93 -8.22 -9.47
CA TYR A 214 2.71 -8.52 -8.26
C TYR A 214 2.50 -7.49 -7.13
N MET A 215 2.35 -6.21 -7.47
CA MET A 215 2.01 -5.17 -6.50
C MET A 215 0.65 -5.46 -5.84
N GLU A 216 -0.36 -5.84 -6.62
CA GLU A 216 -1.70 -6.16 -6.10
C GLU A 216 -1.72 -7.43 -5.25
N VAL A 217 -0.98 -8.47 -5.65
CA VAL A 217 -0.81 -9.67 -4.82
C VAL A 217 -0.15 -9.30 -3.49
N SER A 218 0.89 -8.45 -3.51
CA SER A 218 1.52 -7.98 -2.28
C SER A 218 0.57 -7.18 -1.39
N ILE A 219 -0.29 -6.33 -1.97
CA ILE A 219 -1.34 -5.60 -1.23
C ILE A 219 -2.24 -6.60 -0.50
N SER A 220 -2.73 -7.61 -1.21
CA SER A 220 -3.63 -8.63 -0.65
C SER A 220 -2.98 -9.43 0.48
N VAL A 221 -1.74 -9.90 0.28
CA VAL A 221 -0.98 -10.63 1.29
C VAL A 221 -0.73 -9.78 2.54
N CYS A 222 -0.33 -8.53 2.36
CA CYS A 222 -0.07 -7.59 3.46
C CYS A 222 -1.36 -7.23 4.22
N ARG A 223 -2.48 -7.04 3.52
CA ARG A 223 -3.80 -6.80 4.15
C ARG A 223 -4.24 -7.98 5.01
N LEU A 224 -4.15 -9.20 4.50
CA LEU A 224 -4.47 -10.41 5.26
C LEU A 224 -3.57 -10.56 6.49
N SER A 225 -2.27 -10.33 6.31
CA SER A 225 -1.27 -10.39 7.40
C SER A 225 -1.54 -9.35 8.47
N ALA A 226 -1.87 -8.12 8.08
CA ALA A 226 -2.23 -7.04 8.98
C ALA A 226 -3.53 -7.34 9.73
N GLY A 227 -4.57 -7.85 9.05
CA GLY A 227 -5.81 -8.26 9.71
C GLY A 227 -5.59 -9.37 10.73
N LEU A 228 -4.80 -10.40 10.39
CA LEU A 228 -4.51 -11.50 11.32
C LEU A 228 -3.71 -11.01 12.54
N LEU A 229 -2.64 -10.25 12.32
CA LEU A 229 -1.84 -9.70 13.41
C LEU A 229 -2.66 -8.70 14.24
N GLY A 230 -3.54 -7.95 13.59
CA GLY A 230 -4.40 -6.94 14.19
C GLY A 230 -5.36 -7.52 15.22
N LEU A 231 -5.87 -8.74 14.99
CA LEU A 231 -6.69 -9.45 15.99
C LEU A 231 -5.95 -9.67 17.31
N PHE A 232 -4.66 -10.05 17.25
CA PHE A 232 -3.84 -10.26 18.44
C PHE A 232 -3.48 -8.93 19.12
N VAL A 233 -3.10 -7.93 18.33
CA VAL A 233 -2.69 -6.62 18.87
C VAL A 233 -3.88 -5.88 19.46
N GLU A 234 -5.05 -5.91 18.83
CA GLU A 234 -6.25 -5.29 19.40
C GLU A 234 -6.60 -5.91 20.74
N LYS A 235 -6.58 -7.25 20.82
CA LYS A 235 -6.86 -7.95 22.08
C LYS A 235 -5.91 -7.48 23.18
N TYR A 236 -4.62 -7.35 22.87
CA TYR A 236 -3.62 -6.89 23.82
C TYR A 236 -3.83 -5.42 24.24
N LEU A 237 -4.10 -4.53 23.29
CA LEU A 237 -4.39 -3.11 23.55
C LEU A 237 -5.66 -2.95 24.40
N ARG A 238 -6.70 -3.72 24.08
CA ARG A 238 -7.95 -3.75 24.85
C ARG A 238 -7.73 -4.23 26.28
N GLU A 239 -7.03 -5.36 26.46
CA GLU A 239 -6.75 -5.90 27.79
C GLU A 239 -5.97 -4.88 28.65
N HIS A 240 -4.99 -4.20 28.05
CA HIS A 240 -4.27 -3.10 28.71
C HIS A 240 -5.20 -1.96 29.12
N CYS A 241 -6.03 -1.47 28.20
CA CYS A 241 -6.97 -0.38 28.48
C CYS A 241 -7.98 -0.74 29.58
N GLU A 242 -8.55 -1.95 29.53
CA GLU A 242 -9.59 -2.39 30.46
C GLU A 242 -9.05 -2.64 31.87
N HIS A 243 -7.90 -3.32 31.98
CA HIS A 243 -7.37 -3.77 33.28
C HIS A 243 -6.41 -2.77 33.93
N ARG A 244 -5.70 -1.96 33.14
CA ARG A 244 -4.66 -1.04 33.66
C ARG A 244 -5.13 0.39 33.74
N LEU A 245 -5.98 0.82 32.79
CA LEU A 245 -6.52 2.19 32.79
C LEU A 245 -7.94 2.25 33.38
N LEU A 246 -8.63 1.11 33.55
CA LEU A 246 -9.99 1.01 34.12
C LEU A 246 -11.07 1.78 33.32
N LEU A 247 -10.86 1.98 32.02
CA LEU A 247 -11.79 2.73 31.16
C LEU A 247 -13.01 1.91 30.68
N GLY A 248 -13.05 0.60 30.93
CA GLY A 248 -14.20 -0.27 30.66
C GLY A 248 -14.75 -0.13 29.22
N ARG A 249 -15.95 0.46 29.08
CA ARG A 249 -16.67 0.62 27.80
C ARG A 249 -16.00 1.61 26.81
N PHE A 250 -15.03 2.40 27.26
CA PHE A 250 -14.29 3.37 26.42
C PHE A 250 -13.00 2.81 25.81
N CYS A 251 -12.80 1.48 25.87
CA CYS A 251 -11.63 0.81 25.30
C CYS A 251 -11.86 0.22 23.90
N ILE A 252 -13.09 0.30 23.36
CA ILE A 252 -13.44 -0.24 22.05
C ILE A 252 -14.37 0.72 21.32
N ALA A 253 -14.02 1.05 20.08
CA ALA A 253 -14.80 1.86 19.14
C ALA A 253 -15.69 1.02 18.19
N ARG A 254 -15.67 -0.33 18.27
CA ARG A 254 -16.51 -1.25 17.47
C ARG A 254 -17.53 -2.06 18.30
N LEU A 255 -18.57 -2.62 17.69
CA LEU A 255 -19.51 -3.49 18.43
C LEU A 255 -18.76 -4.71 19.00
N SER A 256 -18.81 -4.91 20.31
CA SER A 256 -18.16 -6.06 20.96
C SER A 256 -18.95 -7.37 20.81
N SER A 257 -20.17 -7.37 20.25
CA SER A 257 -20.98 -8.58 20.04
C SER A 257 -22.14 -8.36 19.03
N PRO A 258 -22.48 -9.37 18.18
CA PRO A 258 -23.68 -9.35 17.32
C PRO A 258 -25.02 -9.22 18.08
N GLY A 259 -25.05 -9.43 19.40
CA GLY A 259 -26.27 -9.34 20.23
C GLY A 259 -26.55 -7.96 20.83
N MET A 260 -25.64 -6.99 20.68
CA MET A 260 -25.75 -5.67 21.35
C MET A 260 -26.77 -4.72 20.73
N TRP A 261 -27.35 -5.07 19.59
CA TRP A 261 -28.45 -4.33 18.95
C TRP A 261 -29.75 -4.40 19.77
N ILE A 262 -29.91 -5.44 20.59
CA ILE A 262 -31.12 -5.68 21.38
C ILE A 262 -31.14 -4.82 22.65
N THR A 263 -29.97 -4.41 23.17
CA THR A 263 -29.87 -3.70 24.46
C THR A 263 -29.76 -2.18 24.34
N SER A 264 -29.58 -1.61 23.14
CA SER A 264 -29.53 -0.15 22.96
C SER A 264 -30.89 0.56 23.08
N ASN A 265 -31.98 -0.18 23.27
CA ASN A 265 -33.31 0.38 23.51
C ASN A 265 -33.66 0.61 25.00
N CYS A 266 -32.76 0.36 25.94
CA CYS A 266 -33.05 0.50 27.37
C CYS A 266 -32.00 1.33 28.12
N HIS A 267 -31.99 2.65 27.90
CA HIS A 267 -31.95 3.64 28.99
C HIS A 267 -32.25 5.04 28.42
N ARG A 268 -33.51 5.23 28.03
CA ARG A 268 -34.14 6.54 28.00
C ARG A 268 -35.14 6.54 29.17
N THR A 269 -34.66 6.87 30.36
CA THR A 269 -35.53 7.22 31.48
C THR A 269 -35.07 8.58 31.96
N PHE A 270 -35.90 9.57 31.62
CA PHE A 270 -36.00 10.84 32.30
C PHE A 270 -36.11 10.60 33.81
N ASN A 271 -35.28 11.30 34.57
CA ASN A 271 -35.66 12.10 35.73
C ASN A 271 -34.55 13.11 36.01
#